data_AF-A0A2N7DFV5-F1
#
_entry.id   AF-A0A2N7DFV5-F1
#
_cell.length_a   1.000
_cell.length_b   1.000
_cell.length_c   1.000
_cell.angle_alpha   90.00
_cell.angle_beta   90.00
_cell.angle_gamma   90.00
#
_symmetry.space_group_name_H-M   'P 1'
#
loop_
_entity.id
_entity.type
_entity.pdbx_description
1 polymer ?
#
loop_
_entity_poly.entity_id
_entity_poly.type
_entity_poly.pdbx_seq_one_letter_code
_entity_poly.pdbx_strand_id
1 'polypeptide(L)'
;MEFIILLTIGIFLFLLPSIIAVRKDHQYKTAIILLNVLGGLIYGLGWFIALVWCFITKGESVKFSPAEELDRLFELKQKGAISASEYEEKKRKLLKI
;
A
#
# COMPACT_ATOMS: atom_id res chain seq x y z
N MET A 1 29.90 28.11 6.39
CA MET A 1 29.70 26.96 5.48
C MET A 1 29.12 25.76 6.21
N GLU A 2 29.68 25.36 7.35
CA GLU A 2 29.19 24.21 8.13
C GLU A 2 27.70 24.27 8.52
N PHE A 3 27.21 25.43 8.95
CA PHE A 3 25.78 25.62 9.26
C PHE A 3 24.87 25.39 8.05
N ILE A 4 25.27 25.87 6.87
CA ILE A 4 24.50 25.70 5.63
C ILE A 4 24.44 24.22 5.26
N ILE A 5 25.55 23.50 5.43
CA ILE A 5 25.61 22.05 5.18
C ILE A 5 24.67 21.30 6.13
N LEU A 6 24.73 21.59 7.43
CA LEU A 6 23.86 20.96 8.44
C LEU A 6 22.37 21.24 8.16
N LEU A 7 22.03 22.48 7.85
CA LEU A 7 20.66 22.88 7.53
C LEU A 7 20.16 22.17 6.27
N THR A 8 21.01 22.07 5.25
CA THR A 8 20.68 21.35 4.00
C THR A 8 20.40 19.88 4.29
N ILE A 9 21.28 19.19 5.02
CA ILE A 9 21.11 17.79 5.40
C ILE A 9 19.83 17.61 6.24
N GLY A 10 19.58 18.50 7.19
CA GLY A 10 18.39 18.47 8.03
C GLY A 10 17.09 18.54 7.23
N ILE A 11 17.02 19.40 6.21
CA ILE A 11 15.83 19.50 5.34
C ILE A 11 15.59 18.20 4.57
N PHE A 12 16.63 17.61 3.98
CA PHE A 12 16.50 16.34 3.27
C PHE A 12 16.06 15.20 4.19
N LEU A 13 16.60 15.15 5.40
CA LEU A 13 16.23 14.15 6.40
C LEU A 13 14.79 14.35 6.91
N PHE A 14 14.36 15.60 7.09
CA PHE A 14 13.00 15.94 7.47
C PHE A 14 11.97 15.50 6.41
N LEU A 15 12.30 15.64 5.13
CA LEU A 15 11.41 15.26 4.02
C LEU A 15 11.45 13.77 3.68
N LEU A 16 12.38 13.01 4.25
CA LEU A 16 12.62 11.60 3.96
C LEU A 16 11.35 10.71 3.98
N PRO A 17 10.52 10.69 5.04
CA PRO A 17 9.27 9.91 5.04
C PRO A 17 8.30 10.30 3.93
N SER A 18 8.21 11.59 3.62
CA SER A 18 7.34 12.09 2.53
C SER A 18 7.86 11.63 1.16
N ILE A 19 9.18 11.70 0.95
CA ILE A 19 9.83 11.24 -0.29
C ILE A 19 9.58 9.73 -0.48
N ILE A 20 9.77 8.92 0.57
CA ILE A 20 9.55 7.47 0.50
C ILE A 20 8.10 7.16 0.15
N ALA A 21 7.14 7.81 0.83
CA ALA A 21 5.72 7.56 0.61
C ALA A 21 5.28 7.91 -0.83
N VAL A 22 5.80 9.00 -1.41
CA VAL A 22 5.52 9.36 -2.81
C VAL A 22 6.19 8.39 -3.78
N ARG A 23 7.47 8.07 -3.59
CA ARG A 23 8.21 7.18 -4.51
C ARG A 23 7.70 5.75 -4.52
N LYS A 24 7.13 5.27 -3.40
CA LYS A 24 6.52 3.93 -3.29
C LYS A 24 5.05 3.88 -3.70
N ASP A 25 4.49 4.99 -4.19
CA ASP A 25 3.04 5.17 -4.39
C ASP A 25 2.21 4.64 -3.20
N HIS A 26 2.65 5.01 -1.99
CA HIS A 26 2.09 4.46 -0.76
C HIS A 26 0.61 4.81 -0.66
N GLN A 27 -0.22 3.82 -0.33
CA GLN A 27 -1.69 3.99 -0.22
C GLN A 27 -2.10 5.17 0.70
N TYR A 28 -1.33 5.40 1.76
CA TYR A 28 -1.54 6.46 2.75
C TYR A 28 -0.58 7.65 2.57
N LYS A 29 -0.04 7.88 1.36
CA LYS A 29 0.95 8.94 1.09
C LYS A 29 0.53 10.31 1.60
N THR A 30 -0.73 10.69 1.40
CA THR A 30 -1.25 11.99 1.86
C THR A 30 -1.24 12.09 3.38
N ALA A 31 -1.65 11.04 4.09
CA ALA A 31 -1.63 11.00 5.54
C ALA A 31 -0.19 11.08 6.09
N ILE A 32 0.75 10.36 5.47
CA ILE A 32 2.17 10.40 5.84
C ILE A 32 2.75 11.80 5.63
N ILE A 33 2.45 12.47 4.51
CA ILE A 33 2.93 13.83 4.23
C ILE A 33 2.38 14.82 5.25
N LEU A 34 1.08 14.76 5.53
CA LEU A 34 0.44 15.64 6.52
C LEU A 34 1.03 15.40 7.92
N LEU A 35 1.21 14.14 8.31
CA LEU A 35 1.80 13.77 9.59
C LEU A 35 3.26 14.23 9.70
N ASN A 36 4.01 14.15 8.60
CA ASN A 36 5.38 14.64 8.54
C ASN A 36 5.46 16.16 8.75
N VAL A 37 4.62 16.93 8.04
CA VAL A 37 4.64 18.41 8.12
C VAL A 37 4.07 18.89 9.46
N LEU A 38 2.87 18.43 9.84
CA LEU A 38 2.20 18.89 11.06
C LEU A 38 2.84 18.31 12.32
N GLY A 39 3.18 17.01 12.29
CA GLY A 39 3.81 16.33 13.41
C GLY A 39 5.30 16.63 13.54
N GLY A 40 5.94 17.12 12.48
CA GLY A 40 7.24 17.78 12.55
C GLY A 40 7.20 19.06 13.39
N LEU A 41 6.14 19.86 13.23
CA LEU A 41 5.94 21.11 13.99
C LEU A 41 5.60 20.86 15.47
N ILE A 42 4.99 19.72 15.81
CA ILE A 42 4.65 19.32 17.19
C ILE A 42 5.75 18.42 17.77
N TYR A 43 6.87 19.04 18.16
CA TYR A 43 8.02 18.37 18.81
C TYR A 43 8.66 17.21 18.01
N GLY A 44 8.38 17.08 16.71
CA GLY A 44 8.97 16.05 15.86
C GLY A 44 8.40 14.63 16.06
N LEU A 45 7.40 14.43 16.93
CA LEU A 45 6.88 13.10 17.20
C LEU A 45 6.19 12.49 15.97
N GLY A 46 5.44 13.31 15.22
CA GLY A 46 4.78 12.83 14.01
C GLY A 46 5.74 12.62 12.84
N TRP A 47 6.93 13.23 12.84
CA TRP A 47 7.99 12.86 11.90
C TRP A 47 8.40 11.39 12.09
N PHE A 48 8.62 10.97 13.35
CA PHE A 48 9.02 9.59 13.65
C PHE A 48 7.91 8.58 13.30
N ILE A 49 6.65 8.91 13.61
CA ILE A 49 5.50 8.08 13.24
C ILE A 49 5.38 7.98 11.72
N ALA A 50 5.53 9.09 10.99
CA ALA A 50 5.50 9.11 9.54
C ALA A 50 6.63 8.27 8.93
N LEU A 51 7.82 8.29 9.54
CA LEU A 51 8.97 7.47 9.12
C LEU A 51 8.69 5.99 9.24
N VAL A 52 8.18 5.52 10.38
CA VAL A 52 7.80 4.12 10.53
C VAL A 52 6.68 3.77 9.55
N TRP A 53 5.66 4.63 9.44
CA TRP A 53 4.47 4.34 8.66
C TRP A 53 4.73 4.28 7.15
N CYS A 54 5.70 5.04 6.62
CA CYS A 54 6.03 5.00 5.20
C CYS A 54 6.58 3.65 4.71
N PHE A 55 6.98 2.76 5.64
CA PHE A 55 7.40 1.39 5.33
C PHE A 55 6.28 0.36 5.48
N ILE A 56 5.12 0.72 6.04
CA ILE A 56 3.99 -0.21 6.27
C ILE A 56 3.05 -0.19 5.06
N THR A 57 3.40 -0.95 4.04
CA THR A 57 2.56 -1.15 2.85
C THR A 57 1.51 -2.23 3.08
N LYS A 58 0.34 -2.11 2.45
CA LYS A 58 -0.62 -3.21 2.40
C LYS A 58 0.01 -4.35 1.59
N GLY A 59 -0.18 -5.59 2.02
CA GLY A 59 0.20 -6.74 1.19
C GLY A 59 -0.47 -6.61 -0.17
N GLU A 60 0.30 -6.84 -1.24
CA GLU A 60 -0.25 -6.84 -2.58
C GLU A 60 -1.39 -7.85 -2.64
N SER A 61 -2.59 -7.40 -3.04
CA SER A 61 -3.61 -8.34 -3.45
C SER A 61 -3.08 -9.02 -4.70
N VAL A 62 -2.67 -10.28 -4.59
CA VAL A 62 -2.23 -11.06 -5.75
C VAL A 62 -3.38 -11.02 -6.76
N LYS A 63 -3.17 -10.28 -7.85
CA LYS A 63 -4.14 -10.20 -8.95
C LYS A 63 -3.92 -11.45 -9.78
N PHE A 64 -4.80 -12.43 -9.62
CA PHE A 64 -4.77 -13.63 -10.45
C PHE A 64 -5.21 -13.29 -11.86
N SER A 65 -4.61 -13.96 -12.84
CA SER A 65 -5.17 -13.94 -14.18
C SER A 65 -6.58 -14.56 -14.15
N PRO A 66 -7.49 -14.18 -15.08
CA PRO A 66 -8.81 -14.80 -15.15
C PRO A 66 -8.77 -16.33 -15.24
N ALA A 67 -7.71 -16.90 -15.85
CA ALA A 67 -7.50 -18.34 -15.92
C ALA A 67 -7.17 -18.96 -14.54
N GLU A 68 -6.23 -18.37 -13.79
CA GLU A 68 -5.88 -18.82 -12.43
C GLU A 68 -7.05 -18.67 -11.45
N GLU A 69 -7.90 -17.64 -11.64
CA GLU A 69 -9.10 -17.46 -10.84
C GLU A 69 -10.15 -18.53 -11.13
N LEU A 70 -10.28 -18.97 -12.40
CA LEU A 70 -11.13 -20.11 -12.78
C LEU A 70 -10.63 -21.42 -12.19
N ASP A 71 -9.32 -21.68 -12.22
CA ASP A 71 -8.74 -22.89 -11.63
C ASP A 71 -9.01 -22.97 -10.12
N ARG A 72 -8.87 -21.85 -9.41
CA ARG A 72 -9.24 -21.77 -7.98
C ARG A 72 -10.72 -21.99 -7.74
N LEU A 73 -11.59 -21.40 -8.56
CA LEU A 73 -13.02 -21.63 -8.47
C LEU A 73 -13.36 -23.12 -8.70
N PHE A 74 -12.66 -23.77 -9.63
CA PHE A 74 -12.84 -25.20 -9.90
C PHE A 74 -12.38 -26.04 -8.70
N GLU A 75 -11.23 -25.73 -8.10
CA GLU A 75 -10.79 -26.38 -6.87
C GLU A 75 -11.78 -26.21 -5.72
N LEU A 76 -12.31 -25.01 -5.52
CA LEU A 76 -13.27 -24.73 -4.44
C LEU A 76 -14.56 -25.52 -4.63
N LYS A 77 -15.01 -25.67 -5.89
CA LYS A 77 -16.15 -26.53 -6.23
C LYS A 77 -15.84 -27.98 -5.93
N GLN A 78 -14.65 -28.46 -6.29
CA GLN A 78 -14.23 -29.84 -6.05
C GLN A 78 -14.10 -30.15 -4.55
N LYS A 79 -13.62 -29.18 -3.76
CA LYS A 79 -13.54 -29.23 -2.30
C LYS A 79 -14.91 -29.11 -1.61
N GLY A 80 -15.99 -28.88 -2.38
CA GLY A 80 -17.35 -28.71 -1.85
C GLY A 80 -17.57 -27.39 -1.10
N ALA A 81 -16.63 -26.44 -1.19
CA ALA A 81 -16.72 -25.14 -0.52
C ALA A 81 -17.70 -24.19 -1.22
N ILE A 82 -18.01 -24.44 -2.50
CA ILE A 82 -19.01 -23.70 -3.28
C ILE A 82 -19.89 -24.68 -4.06
N SER A 83 -21.15 -24.29 -4.28
CA SER A 83 -22.10 -25.06 -5.08
C SER A 83 -21.86 -24.92 -6.59
N ALA A 84 -22.41 -25.83 -7.38
CA ALA A 84 -22.28 -25.81 -8.84
C ALA A 84 -22.93 -24.56 -9.47
N SER A 85 -24.02 -24.04 -8.89
CA SER A 85 -24.68 -22.82 -9.35
C SER A 85 -23.82 -21.58 -9.11
N GLU A 86 -23.20 -21.47 -7.92
CA GLU A 86 -22.30 -20.36 -7.56
C GLU A 86 -21.04 -20.35 -8.43
N TYR A 87 -20.50 -21.53 -8.76
CA TYR A 87 -19.37 -21.66 -9.67
C TYR A 87 -19.69 -21.11 -11.07
N GLU A 88 -20.82 -21.51 -11.65
CA GLU A 88 -21.21 -21.08 -13.00
C GLU A 88 -21.53 -19.58 -13.06
N GLU A 89 -22.11 -19.00 -12.00
CA GLU A 89 -22.34 -17.56 -11.94
C GLU A 89 -21.03 -16.77 -11.91
N LYS A 90 -20.07 -17.19 -11.08
CA LYS A 90 -18.75 -16.54 -10.98
C LYS A 90 -17.95 -16.70 -12.27
N LYS A 91 -18.00 -17.88 -12.90
CA LYS A 91 -17.36 -18.16 -14.20
C LYS A 91 -17.90 -17.24 -15.30
N ARG A 92 -19.23 -17.05 -15.40
CA ARG A 92 -19.84 -16.11 -16.37
C ARG A 92 -19.39 -14.67 -16.14
N LYS A 93 -19.38 -14.22 -14.87
CA LYS A 93 -18.87 -12.88 -14.51
C LYS A 93 -17.42 -12.67 -14.91
N LEU A 94 -16.56 -13.68 -14.73
CA LEU A 94 -15.14 -13.60 -15.09
C LEU A 94 -14.91 -13.59 -16.60
N LEU A 95 -15.69 -14.37 -17.35
CA LEU A 95 -15.57 -14.44 -18.81
C LEU A 95 -16.30 -13.29 -19.53
N LYS A 96 -17.12 -12.50 -18.81
CA LYS A 96 -17.99 -11.44 -19.35
C LYS A 96 -18.91 -11.96 -20.47
N ILE A 97 -19.44 -13.18 -20.31
CA ILE A 97 -20.36 -13.86 -21.23
C ILE A 97 -21.73 -14.00 -20.56
#